data_AF-A0A7C1BTQ9-F1
#
_entry.id   AF-A0A7C1BTQ9-F1
#
_cell.length_a   1.000
_cell.length_b   1.000
_cell.length_c   1.000
_cell.angle_alpha   90.00
_cell.angle_beta   90.00
_cell.angle_gamma   90.00
#
_symmetry.space_group_name_H-M   'P 1'
#
loop_
_entity.id
_entity.type
_entity.pdbx_description
1 polymer ?
#
loop_
_entity_poly.entity_id
_entity_poly.type
_entity_poly.pdbx_seq_one_letter_code
_entity_poly.pdbx_strand_id
1 'polypeptide(L)'
;AHYLLQRREEGKVQRREKVQWREEEKITDVVVVKAEEGDKVLIPPNYGHVTINPSEKKETLKMANWVASGWSSIYEPIKRKGGAAYFELTSGEFVKNENYGAVPEIRFLKASGAESASVLKELGLSREREMYELIEEPEKLEFLTNPTFFHKESWVKETYIF
;
A
#
# COMPACT_ATOMS: atom_id res chain seq x y z
N ALA A 1 -13.24 -0.95 -4.28
CA ALA A 1 -11.88 -0.63 -4.79
C ALA A 1 -10.92 -1.72 -4.39
N HIS A 2 -9.90 -1.98 -5.20
CA HIS A 2 -8.77 -2.81 -4.82
C HIS A 2 -7.52 -1.93 -4.74
N TYR A 3 -6.80 -1.97 -3.62
CA TYR A 3 -5.52 -1.31 -3.46
C TYR A 3 -4.44 -2.36 -3.60
N LEU A 4 -3.63 -2.28 -4.66
CA LEU A 4 -2.45 -3.12 -4.82
C LEU A 4 -1.26 -2.36 -4.23
N LEU A 5 -0.76 -2.86 -3.12
CA LEU A 5 0.39 -2.35 -2.39
C LEU A 5 1.60 -3.22 -2.75
N GLN A 6 2.72 -2.59 -3.09
CA GLN A 6 3.99 -3.29 -3.33
C GLN A 6 5.11 -2.67 -2.50
N ARG A 7 5.76 -3.50 -1.67
CA ARG A 7 6.90 -3.08 -0.85
C ARG A 7 8.15 -3.06 -1.70
N ARG A 8 8.92 -1.99 -1.60
CA ARG A 8 10.24 -1.87 -2.25
C ARG A 8 11.32 -1.93 -1.19
N GLU A 9 12.38 -2.65 -1.50
CA GLU A 9 13.64 -2.54 -0.78
C GLU A 9 14.73 -2.09 -1.75
N GLU A 10 15.52 -1.10 -1.32
CA GLU A 10 16.68 -0.61 -2.06
C GLU A 10 17.85 -1.58 -1.89
N GLY A 11 18.23 -2.25 -2.98
CA GLY A 11 19.44 -3.06 -3.02
C GLY A 11 20.69 -2.20 -3.24
N LYS A 12 21.76 -2.45 -2.49
CA LYS A 12 23.11 -1.90 -2.77
C LYS A 12 23.91 -2.93 -3.57
N VAL A 13 24.24 -2.62 -4.83
CA VAL A 13 25.14 -3.47 -5.63
C VAL A 13 26.54 -2.84 -5.69
N GLN A 14 27.53 -3.55 -5.13
CA GLN A 14 28.94 -3.16 -5.22
C GLN A 14 29.63 -4.03 -6.27
N ARG A 15 30.20 -3.43 -7.33
CA ARG A 15 31.06 -4.12 -8.29
C ARG A 15 32.47 -3.55 -8.21
N ARG A 16 33.47 -4.44 -8.22
CA ARG A 16 34.90 -4.13 -8.03
C ARG A 16 35.32 -2.85 -8.78
N GLU A 17 35.86 -1.91 -8.00
CA GLU A 17 36.55 -0.67 -8.39
C GLU A 17 35.74 0.54 -8.90
N LYS A 18 34.42 0.43 -9.13
CA LYS A 18 33.54 1.61 -9.29
C LYS A 18 32.18 1.36 -8.65
N VAL A 19 31.83 2.13 -7.62
CA VAL A 19 30.47 2.13 -7.06
C VAL A 19 29.55 2.75 -8.11
N GLN A 20 28.84 1.90 -8.84
CA GLN A 20 27.79 2.31 -9.75
C GLN A 20 26.46 2.04 -9.06
N TRP A 21 25.74 3.10 -8.69
CA TRP A 21 24.39 3.00 -8.14
C TRP A 21 23.46 2.46 -9.23
N ARG A 22 23.24 1.15 -9.26
CA ARG A 22 22.07 0.57 -9.91
C ARG A 22 21.13 0.16 -8.80
N GLU A 23 20.07 0.93 -8.65
CA GLU A 23 18.89 0.52 -7.88
C GLU A 23 18.27 -0.68 -8.61
N GLU A 24 18.70 -1.90 -8.28
CA GLU A 24 17.85 -3.06 -8.54
C GLU A 24 16.74 -3.02 -7.49
N GLU A 25 15.69 -2.27 -7.81
CA GLU A 25 14.46 -2.23 -7.05
C GLU A 25 13.89 -3.65 -6.95
N LYS A 26 13.90 -4.19 -5.72
CA LYS A 26 13.34 -5.51 -5.43
C LYS A 26 11.97 -5.33 -4.78
N ILE A 27 10.97 -6.00 -5.34
CA ILE A 27 9.65 -6.13 -4.71
C ILE A 27 9.70 -7.28 -3.72
N THR A 28 9.49 -7.01 -2.44
CA THR A 28 9.56 -8.03 -1.38
C THR A 28 8.21 -8.49 -0.88
N ASP A 29 7.16 -7.68 -1.04
CA ASP A 29 5.79 -8.05 -0.68
C ASP A 29 4.79 -7.39 -1.64
N VAL A 30 3.70 -8.12 -1.94
CA VAL A 30 2.57 -7.62 -2.73
C VAL A 30 1.27 -7.97 -2.02
N VAL A 31 0.45 -6.95 -1.79
CA VAL A 31 -0.82 -7.06 -1.07
C VAL A 31 -1.93 -6.44 -1.89
N VAL A 32 -3.05 -7.14 -2.03
CA VAL A 32 -4.28 -6.56 -2.55
C VAL A 32 -5.25 -6.40 -1.39
N VAL A 33 -5.51 -5.16 -1.01
CA VAL A 33 -6.54 -4.82 0.00
C VAL A 33 -7.83 -4.50 -0.73
N LYS A 34 -8.86 -5.33 -0.52
CA LYS A 34 -10.21 -5.10 -1.02
C LYS A 34 -10.97 -4.21 -0.04
N ALA A 35 -11.52 -3.12 -0.55
CA ALA A 35 -12.23 -2.12 0.22
C ALA A 35 -13.55 -1.74 -0.43
N GLU A 36 -14.54 -1.48 0.40
CA GLU A 36 -15.87 -0.99 0.02
C GLU A 36 -16.07 0.45 0.50
N GLU A 37 -17.26 1.01 0.23
CA GLU A 37 -17.62 2.35 0.67
C GLU A 37 -17.49 2.52 2.19
N GLY A 38 -16.83 3.60 2.63
CA GLY A 38 -16.59 3.90 4.04
C GLY A 38 -15.37 3.22 4.66
N ASP A 39 -14.85 2.14 4.06
CA ASP A 39 -13.65 1.48 4.55
C ASP A 39 -12.44 2.43 4.53
N LYS A 40 -11.57 2.28 5.54
CA LYS A 40 -10.29 3.00 5.61
C LYS A 40 -9.17 2.03 5.28
N VAL A 41 -8.24 2.47 4.43
CA VAL A 41 -7.06 1.68 4.05
C VAL A 41 -5.82 2.46 4.45
N LEU A 42 -4.96 1.82 5.25
CA LEU A 42 -3.66 2.37 5.60
C LEU A 42 -2.63 1.90 4.58
N ILE A 43 -1.78 2.81 4.13
CA ILE A 43 -0.63 2.50 3.29
C ILE A 43 0.61 2.57 4.17
N PRO A 44 1.24 1.43 4.51
CA PRO A 44 2.39 1.42 5.40
C PRO A 44 3.62 2.09 4.76
N PRO A 45 4.61 2.50 5.58
CA PRO A 45 5.90 2.97 5.08
C PRO A 45 6.55 1.96 4.11
N ASN A 46 7.30 2.47 3.14
CA ASN A 46 7.99 1.70 2.08
C ASN A 46 7.09 0.95 1.08
N TYR A 47 5.77 1.14 1.15
CA TYR A 47 4.84 0.67 0.13
C TYR A 47 4.53 1.75 -0.90
N GLY A 48 4.73 1.43 -2.17
CA GLY A 48 3.98 2.08 -3.24
C GLY A 48 2.61 1.42 -3.38
N HIS A 49 1.63 2.14 -3.89
CA HIS A 49 0.33 1.53 -4.21
C HIS A 49 -0.22 2.04 -5.54
N VAL A 50 -1.07 1.21 -6.14
CA VAL A 50 -2.00 1.60 -7.20
C VAL A 50 -3.41 1.24 -6.77
N THR A 51 -4.36 2.11 -7.12
CA THR A 51 -5.78 1.85 -6.89
C THR A 51 -6.40 1.34 -8.17
N ILE A 52 -7.13 0.23 -8.07
CA ILE A 52 -7.85 -0.40 -9.15
C ILE A 52 -9.36 -0.24 -8.87
N ASN A 53 -10.10 0.17 -9.89
CA ASN A 53 -11.55 0.11 -9.89
C ASN A 53 -12.00 -1.18 -10.57
N PRO A 54 -12.37 -2.24 -9.82
CA PRO A 54 -12.73 -3.53 -10.40
C PRO A 54 -14.18 -3.59 -10.91
N SER A 55 -14.94 -2.48 -10.89
CA SER A 55 -16.36 -2.49 -11.27
C SER A 55 -16.54 -2.84 -12.76
N GLU A 56 -17.11 -4.01 -13.02
CA GLU A 56 -17.54 -4.42 -14.37
C GLU A 56 -18.63 -3.49 -14.93
N LYS A 57 -19.44 -2.92 -14.05
CA LYS A 57 -20.56 -2.01 -14.39
C LYS A 57 -20.11 -0.58 -14.64
N LYS A 58 -18.80 -0.30 -14.65
CA LYS A 58 -18.21 1.04 -14.85
C LYS A 58 -18.70 2.07 -13.83
N GLU A 59 -18.97 1.62 -12.60
CA GLU A 59 -19.33 2.53 -11.52
C GLU A 59 -18.16 3.46 -11.20
N THR A 60 -18.47 4.72 -10.86
CA THR A 60 -17.43 5.69 -10.52
C THR A 60 -16.88 5.40 -9.12
N LEU A 61 -15.59 5.09 -9.03
CA LEU A 61 -14.89 5.02 -7.76
C LEU A 61 -14.55 6.44 -7.27
N LYS A 62 -15.08 6.82 -6.11
CA LYS A 62 -14.72 8.04 -5.39
C LYS A 62 -13.88 7.69 -4.17
N MET A 63 -12.87 8.51 -3.89
CA MET A 63 -11.99 8.34 -2.75
C MET A 63 -11.43 9.68 -2.30
N ALA A 64 -10.95 9.70 -1.07
CA ALA A 64 -10.15 10.79 -0.53
C ALA A 64 -8.99 10.18 0.24
N ASN A 65 -7.88 10.91 0.34
CA ASN A 65 -6.66 10.45 0.99
C ASN A 65 -6.16 11.53 1.94
N TRP A 66 -5.54 11.10 3.03
CA TRP A 66 -4.64 11.94 3.80
C TRP A 66 -3.20 11.53 3.58
N VAL A 67 -2.35 12.55 3.50
CA VAL A 67 -0.92 12.40 3.37
C VAL A 67 -0.26 13.43 4.29
N ALA A 68 0.90 13.11 4.82
CA ALA A 68 1.71 14.10 5.54
C ALA A 68 2.09 15.25 4.60
N SER A 69 2.14 16.47 5.10
CA SER A 69 2.50 17.66 4.31
C SER A 69 3.92 17.59 3.72
N GLY A 70 4.84 16.90 4.41
CA GLY A 70 6.20 16.63 3.92
C GLY A 70 6.32 15.45 2.96
N TRP A 71 5.20 14.79 2.61
CA TRP A 71 5.19 13.64 1.73
C TRP A 71 5.08 14.06 0.26
N SER A 72 5.78 13.32 -0.60
CA SER A 72 5.70 13.47 -2.05
C SER A 72 5.62 12.10 -2.72
N SER A 73 4.78 11.99 -3.76
CA SER A 73 4.69 10.79 -4.57
C SER A 73 5.95 10.56 -5.41
N ILE A 74 6.50 9.34 -5.35
CA ILE A 74 7.60 8.89 -6.23
C ILE A 74 7.01 8.02 -7.34
N TYR A 75 6.61 8.63 -8.45
CA TYR A 75 5.96 7.92 -9.57
C TYR A 75 6.92 7.24 -10.53
N GLU A 76 8.17 7.70 -10.57
CA GLU A 76 9.13 7.29 -11.60
C GLU A 76 9.32 5.77 -11.72
N PRO A 77 9.48 5.00 -10.64
CA PRO A 77 9.72 3.57 -10.80
C PRO A 77 8.48 2.81 -11.29
N ILE A 78 7.25 3.23 -10.93
CA ILE A 78 6.01 2.67 -11.52
C ILE A 78 5.96 2.98 -13.02
N LYS A 79 6.30 4.22 -13.43
CA LYS A 79 6.31 4.61 -14.85
C LYS A 79 7.31 3.79 -15.66
N ARG A 80 8.55 3.63 -15.15
CA ARG A 80 9.60 2.82 -15.82
C ARG A 80 9.20 1.36 -16.02
N LYS A 81 8.37 0.83 -15.12
CA LYS A 81 7.87 -0.56 -15.18
C LYS A 81 6.54 -0.70 -15.93
N GLY A 82 5.98 0.39 -16.44
CA GLY A 82 4.69 0.37 -17.13
C GLY A 82 3.51 -0.01 -16.24
N GLY A 83 3.62 0.18 -14.92
CA GLY A 83 2.56 -0.18 -13.97
C GLY A 83 3.09 -0.81 -12.68
N ALA A 84 2.16 -1.35 -11.89
CA ALA A 84 2.46 -2.09 -10.67
C ALA A 84 3.01 -3.49 -10.98
N ALA A 85 3.42 -4.20 -9.94
CA ALA A 85 3.99 -5.55 -10.03
C ALA A 85 2.99 -6.60 -10.56
N TYR A 86 1.69 -6.33 -10.44
CA TYR A 86 0.62 -7.11 -11.06
C TYR A 86 -0.41 -6.18 -11.71
N PHE A 87 -1.16 -6.75 -12.65
CA PHE A 87 -2.36 -6.16 -13.24
C PHE A 87 -3.57 -7.00 -12.87
N GLU A 88 -4.68 -6.34 -12.52
CA GLU A 88 -5.98 -6.99 -12.41
C GLU A 88 -6.70 -6.92 -13.76
N LEU A 89 -7.08 -8.08 -14.28
CA LEU A 89 -7.85 -8.20 -15.52
C LEU A 89 -9.34 -8.01 -15.25
N THR A 90 -10.12 -7.76 -16.31
CA THR A 90 -11.58 -7.64 -16.20
C THR A 90 -12.27 -8.93 -15.77
N SER A 91 -11.58 -10.07 -15.84
CA SER A 91 -12.03 -11.35 -15.27
C SER A 91 -11.87 -11.44 -13.75
N GLY A 92 -11.21 -10.46 -13.12
CA GLY A 92 -10.78 -10.49 -11.72
C GLY A 92 -9.48 -11.26 -11.48
N GLU A 93 -8.86 -11.81 -12.53
CA GLU A 93 -7.56 -12.48 -12.45
C GLU A 93 -6.43 -11.47 -12.28
N PHE A 94 -5.42 -11.83 -11.48
CA PHE A 94 -4.21 -11.04 -11.33
C PHE A 94 -3.05 -11.67 -12.11
N VAL A 95 -2.45 -10.91 -13.03
CA VAL A 95 -1.31 -11.35 -13.84
C VAL A 95 -0.06 -10.56 -13.48
N LYS A 96 1.09 -11.23 -13.43
CA LYS A 96 2.39 -10.60 -13.13
C LYS A 96 2.78 -9.63 -14.25
N ASN A 97 3.34 -8.48 -13.87
CA ASN A 97 3.94 -7.57 -14.82
C ASN A 97 5.37 -8.01 -15.14
N GLU A 98 5.60 -8.48 -16.37
CA GLU A 98 6.87 -9.01 -16.86
C GLU A 98 8.03 -8.00 -16.85
N ASN A 99 7.75 -6.70 -16.74
CA ASN A 99 8.80 -5.67 -16.59
C ASN A 99 9.46 -5.71 -15.20
N TYR A 100 8.84 -6.39 -14.22
CA TYR A 100 9.45 -6.70 -12.94
C TYR A 100 10.24 -8.01 -13.03
N GLY A 101 11.27 -8.14 -12.20
CA GLY A 101 12.02 -9.39 -12.06
C GLY A 101 11.23 -10.42 -11.25
N ALA A 102 11.87 -11.01 -10.24
CA ALA A 102 11.14 -11.82 -9.28
C ALA A 102 10.16 -10.97 -8.47
N VAL A 103 8.90 -11.40 -8.42
CA VAL A 103 7.82 -10.78 -7.63
C VAL A 103 7.15 -11.88 -6.79
N PRO A 104 6.93 -11.66 -5.48
CA PRO A 104 6.24 -12.61 -4.60
C PRO A 104 4.75 -12.73 -4.95
N GLU A 105 4.12 -13.82 -4.51
CA GLU A 105 2.68 -14.04 -4.69
C GLU A 105 1.83 -13.02 -3.92
N ILE A 106 0.65 -12.73 -4.44
CA ILE A 106 -0.26 -11.74 -3.84
C ILE A 106 -0.87 -12.29 -2.55
N ARG A 107 -0.82 -11.48 -1.49
CA ARG A 107 -1.65 -11.65 -0.30
C ARG A 107 -2.93 -10.84 -0.44
N PHE A 108 -4.08 -11.46 -0.21
CA PHE A 108 -5.37 -10.79 -0.31
C PHE A 108 -5.92 -10.48 1.08
N LEU A 109 -6.18 -9.20 1.34
CA LEU A 109 -6.76 -8.71 2.57
C LEU A 109 -8.10 -8.02 2.32
N LYS A 110 -8.93 -7.93 3.35
CA LYS A 110 -10.11 -7.06 3.38
C LYS A 110 -9.82 -5.87 4.30
N ALA A 111 -10.20 -4.68 3.89
CA ALA A 111 -10.04 -3.47 4.70
C ALA A 111 -10.83 -3.54 6.02
N SER A 112 -11.98 -4.24 6.00
CA SER A 112 -12.79 -4.55 7.18
C SER A 112 -12.45 -5.90 7.84
N GLY A 113 -11.39 -6.59 7.39
CA GLY A 113 -10.93 -7.84 7.97
C GLY A 113 -10.30 -7.66 9.35
N ALA A 114 -10.23 -8.73 10.14
CA ALA A 114 -9.74 -8.69 11.52
C ALA A 114 -8.34 -8.05 11.67
N GLU A 115 -7.43 -8.37 10.74
CA GLU A 115 -6.06 -7.82 10.69
C GLU A 115 -6.04 -6.29 10.54
N SER A 116 -6.92 -5.74 9.69
CA SER A 116 -7.04 -4.29 9.48
C SER A 116 -7.87 -3.61 10.56
N ALA A 117 -8.87 -4.30 11.12
CA ALA A 117 -9.83 -3.73 12.06
C ALA A 117 -9.22 -3.41 13.42
N SER A 118 -8.34 -4.27 13.95
CA SER A 118 -7.63 -4.03 15.23
C SER A 118 -6.79 -2.76 15.15
N VAL A 119 -6.04 -2.64 14.07
CA VAL A 119 -5.20 -1.53 13.67
C VAL A 119 -5.99 -0.22 13.55
N LEU A 120 -7.06 -0.22 12.76
CA LEU A 120 -7.89 0.98 12.58
C LEU A 120 -8.50 1.41 13.91
N LYS A 121 -8.95 0.46 14.73
CA LYS A 121 -9.50 0.74 16.07
C LYS A 121 -8.46 1.36 17.01
N GLU A 122 -7.22 0.89 17.00
CA GLU A 122 -6.12 1.50 17.79
C GLU A 122 -5.84 2.95 17.39
N LEU A 123 -6.03 3.29 16.10
CA LEU A 123 -5.89 4.64 15.57
C LEU A 123 -7.17 5.48 15.71
N GLY A 124 -8.25 4.93 16.30
CA GLY A 124 -9.53 5.60 16.42
C GLY A 124 -10.26 5.80 15.08
N LEU A 125 -9.90 5.01 14.07
CA LEU A 125 -10.51 4.97 12.75
C LEU A 125 -11.58 3.88 12.70
N SER A 126 -12.70 4.16 12.03
CA SER A 126 -13.73 3.18 11.75
C SER A 126 -14.41 3.46 10.42
N ARG A 127 -15.31 2.55 10.01
CA ARG A 127 -16.06 2.70 8.77
C ARG A 127 -17.11 3.81 8.87
N GLU A 128 -17.73 3.94 10.04
CA GLU A 128 -18.83 4.86 10.35
C GLU A 128 -18.36 6.31 10.52
N ARG A 129 -17.08 6.51 10.83
CA ARG A 129 -16.52 7.84 11.01
C ARG A 129 -16.01 8.40 9.69
N GLU A 130 -16.50 9.59 9.34
CA GLU A 130 -16.06 10.31 8.16
C GLU A 130 -14.63 10.80 8.31
N MET A 131 -13.86 10.79 7.22
CA MET A 131 -12.46 11.19 7.33
C MET A 131 -12.32 12.65 7.74
N TYR A 132 -13.08 13.58 7.14
CA TYR A 132 -12.92 15.01 7.45
C TYR A 132 -13.12 15.33 8.93
N GLU A 133 -13.92 14.56 9.65
CA GLU A 133 -14.16 14.77 11.09
C GLU A 133 -12.94 14.48 11.96
N LEU A 134 -11.95 13.69 11.53
CA LEU A 134 -10.75 13.49 12.36
C LEU A 134 -9.79 14.68 12.34
N ILE A 135 -10.08 15.74 11.55
CA ILE A 135 -9.34 17.01 11.66
C ILE A 135 -9.57 17.69 13.02
N GLU A 136 -10.67 17.36 13.70
CA GLU A 136 -10.99 17.88 15.04
C GLU A 136 -10.12 17.23 16.13
N GLU A 137 -9.48 16.09 15.83
CA GLU A 137 -8.59 15.33 16.72
C GLU A 137 -7.25 15.01 16.01
N PRO A 138 -6.44 16.03 15.68
CA PRO A 138 -5.23 15.88 14.85
C PRO A 138 -4.18 14.92 15.44
N GLU A 139 -4.19 14.71 16.76
CA GLU A 139 -3.37 13.69 17.43
C GLU A 139 -3.65 12.27 16.92
N LYS A 140 -4.88 11.98 16.46
CA LYS A 140 -5.21 10.69 15.84
C LYS A 140 -4.55 10.51 14.48
N LEU A 141 -3.97 11.57 13.90
CA LEU A 141 -3.28 11.55 12.61
C LEU A 141 -1.76 11.49 12.73
N GLU A 142 -1.22 11.37 13.95
CA GLU A 142 0.22 11.33 14.19
C GLU A 142 0.92 10.20 13.40
N PHE A 143 0.23 9.09 13.17
CA PHE A 143 0.71 7.95 12.37
C PHE A 143 1.08 8.32 10.92
N LEU A 144 0.56 9.44 10.38
CA LEU A 144 0.95 9.93 9.05
C LEU A 144 2.39 10.45 9.01
N THR A 145 2.91 10.90 10.14
CA THR A 145 4.26 11.50 10.25
C THR A 145 5.22 10.66 11.09
N ASN A 146 4.69 9.73 11.88
CA ASN A 146 5.48 8.89 12.77
C ASN A 146 5.36 7.41 12.34
N PRO A 147 6.37 6.83 11.67
CA PRO A 147 6.32 5.44 11.21
C PRO A 147 6.35 4.42 12.36
N THR A 148 6.66 4.81 13.61
CA THR A 148 6.71 3.88 14.75
C THR A 148 5.37 3.26 15.11
N PHE A 149 4.26 3.88 14.69
CA PHE A 149 2.93 3.29 14.81
C PHE A 149 2.82 1.94 14.07
N PHE A 150 3.64 1.71 13.04
CA PHE A 150 3.70 0.46 12.29
C PHE A 150 4.79 -0.50 12.80
N HIS A 151 5.57 -0.12 13.84
CA HIS A 151 6.67 -0.92 14.38
C HIS A 151 6.33 -1.68 15.67
N LYS A 152 5.14 -1.48 16.27
CA LYS A 152 4.72 -2.23 17.46
C LYS A 152 4.52 -3.70 17.12
N GLU A 153 5.05 -4.60 17.96
CA GLU A 153 5.10 -6.05 17.73
C GLU A 153 3.74 -6.74 17.43
N SER A 154 2.61 -6.11 17.76
CA SER A 154 1.26 -6.58 17.44
C SER A 154 0.86 -6.43 15.95
N TRP A 155 1.47 -5.48 15.25
CA TRP A 155 1.23 -5.17 13.82
C TRP A 155 2.04 -6.09 12.90
N VAL A 156 3.11 -6.66 13.46
CA VAL A 156 4.12 -7.48 12.80
C VAL A 156 3.82 -8.99 12.90
N LYS A 157 3.00 -9.42 13.88
CA LYS A 157 2.82 -10.85 14.21
C LYS A 157 1.61 -11.53 13.56
N GLU A 158 0.55 -10.81 13.16
CA GLU A 158 -0.61 -11.44 12.49
C GLU A 158 -0.67 -11.20 10.98
N THR A 159 0.03 -10.18 10.47
CA THR A 159 0.15 -9.93 9.03
C THR A 159 1.62 -10.03 8.64
N TYR A 160 2.09 -11.26 8.41
CA TYR A 160 3.46 -11.52 8.00
C TYR A 160 3.80 -10.74 6.72
N ILE A 161 4.71 -9.78 6.86
CA ILE A 161 5.44 -9.11 5.79
C ILE A 161 6.92 -9.12 6.17
N PHE A 162 7.70 -9.93 5.46
CA PHE A 162 9.11 -9.69 5.20
C PHE A 162 9.28 -9.56 3.69
#